data_AF-A0A7X7R467-F1
#
_entry.id   AF-A0A7X7R467-F1
#
_cell.length_a   1.000
_cell.length_b   1.000
_cell.length_c   1.000
_cell.angle_alpha   90.00
_cell.angle_beta   90.00
_cell.angle_gamma   90.00
#
_symmetry.space_group_name_H-M   'P 1'
#
loop_
_entity.id
_entity.type
_entity.pdbx_description
1 polymer ?
#
loop_
_entity_poly.entity_id
_entity_poly.type
_entity_poly.pdbx_seq_one_letter_code
_entity_poly.pdbx_strand_id
1 'polypeptide(L)'
;MNRLQIYTYQRAAEEISFNQRAKRRQANKYQLKLDLKRWIPRGGDIDYSALVKTWARGENLLLIICALVFSRAFVLQEMLPFTFAYIAAFGQRDKNRLIILSLFVALGSFTVLKGMGLGTNIITLAVLAAVLYYVAVPKDKEWWGIPLLTMSMVMICKSVLMLMGEISLYNEMVIILEAFLAGVLTLVFMAASNALARKKPWEEYSFEEITAFIVLGLGIVIGLNEVYLQGLNFGSIMCRIG
;
A
#
# COMPACT_ATOMS: atom_id res chain seq x y z
N MET A 1 62.88 46.49 -14.92
CA MET A 1 62.07 45.75 -13.92
C MET A 1 60.67 46.36 -13.87
N ASN A 2 59.70 45.80 -14.60
CA ASN A 2 58.29 46.19 -14.51
C ASN A 2 57.56 45.17 -13.64
N ARG A 3 57.13 45.56 -12.43
CA ARG A 3 56.25 44.73 -11.60
C ARG A 3 54.82 44.88 -12.12
N LEU A 4 54.27 43.81 -12.69
CA LEU A 4 52.84 43.67 -12.97
C LEU A 4 52.09 43.71 -11.63
N GLN A 5 51.50 44.86 -11.30
CA GLN A 5 50.56 45.00 -10.19
C GLN A 5 49.21 44.48 -10.65
N ILE A 6 48.92 43.22 -10.32
CA ILE A 6 47.61 42.60 -10.55
C ILE A 6 46.66 43.15 -9.49
N TYR A 7 45.71 44.00 -9.88
CA TYR A 7 44.74 44.60 -8.97
C TYR A 7 43.70 43.57 -8.49
N THR A 8 43.32 43.67 -7.21
CA THR A 8 42.49 42.71 -6.47
C THR A 8 41.13 42.42 -7.13
N TYR A 9 40.56 43.39 -7.84
CA TYR A 9 39.27 43.25 -8.53
C TYR A 9 39.32 42.26 -9.70
N GLN A 10 40.49 42.05 -10.31
CA GLN A 10 40.66 41.14 -11.44
C GLN A 10 40.59 39.67 -11.00
N ARG A 11 41.02 39.37 -9.76
CA ARG A 11 40.84 38.05 -9.13
C ARG A 11 39.37 37.75 -8.81
N ALA A 12 38.63 38.72 -8.31
CA ALA A 12 37.21 38.54 -7.96
C ALA A 12 36.34 38.25 -9.20
N ALA A 13 36.63 38.91 -10.33
CA ALA A 13 35.92 38.66 -11.59
C ALA A 13 36.20 37.26 -12.17
N GLU A 14 37.44 36.76 -12.06
CA GLU A 14 37.81 35.41 -12.49
C GLU A 14 37.12 34.33 -11.63
N GLU A 15 37.08 34.48 -10.31
CA GLU A 15 36.42 33.52 -9.40
C GLU A 15 34.91 33.39 -9.65
N ILE A 16 34.22 34.51 -9.92
CA ILE A 16 32.77 34.50 -10.22
C ILE A 16 32.50 33.74 -11.52
N SER A 17 33.34 33.94 -12.54
CA SER A 17 33.18 33.27 -13.85
C SER A 17 33.44 31.76 -13.77
N PHE A 18 34.40 31.34 -12.93
CA PHE A 18 34.76 29.93 -12.75
C PHE A 18 33.68 29.19 -11.95
N ASN A 19 33.15 29.80 -10.89
CA ASN A 19 32.06 29.23 -10.09
C ASN A 19 30.75 29.11 -10.86
N GLN A 20 30.43 30.05 -11.75
CA GLN A 20 29.23 29.95 -12.60
C GLN A 20 29.35 28.84 -13.66
N ARG A 21 30.54 28.62 -14.24
CA ARG A 21 30.81 27.51 -15.17
C ARG A 21 30.79 26.15 -14.46
N ALA A 22 31.29 26.06 -13.23
CA ALA A 22 31.22 24.86 -12.39
C ALA A 22 29.78 24.51 -11.98
N LYS A 23 28.99 25.51 -11.54
CA LYS A 23 27.56 25.33 -11.22
C LYS A 23 26.73 24.93 -12.44
N ARG A 24 26.98 25.48 -13.63
CA ARG A 24 26.31 25.05 -14.87
C ARG A 24 26.66 23.62 -15.28
N ARG A 25 27.90 23.16 -15.05
CA ARG A 25 28.29 21.75 -15.27
C ARG A 25 27.67 20.79 -14.26
N GLN A 26 27.48 21.20 -13.01
CA GLN A 26 26.76 20.39 -12.01
C GLN A 26 25.24 20.37 -12.23
N ALA A 27 24.62 21.48 -12.61
CA ALA A 27 23.19 21.54 -12.93
C ALA A 27 22.84 20.65 -14.14
N ASN A 28 23.73 20.55 -15.14
CA ASN A 28 23.56 19.63 -16.27
C ASN A 28 23.84 18.15 -15.94
N LYS A 29 24.45 17.84 -14.79
CA LYS A 29 24.65 16.46 -14.33
C LYS A 29 23.38 15.85 -13.75
N TYR A 30 22.44 16.70 -13.32
CA TYR A 30 21.08 16.35 -12.91
C TYR A 30 20.06 16.83 -13.93
N GLN A 31 20.33 16.65 -15.23
CA GLN A 31 19.25 16.64 -16.20
C GLN A 31 18.35 15.46 -15.85
N LEU A 32 17.27 15.78 -15.14
CA LEU A 32 16.14 14.91 -14.88
C LEU A 32 15.50 14.64 -16.25
N LYS A 33 16.10 13.73 -17.02
CA LYS A 33 15.48 13.13 -18.19
C LYS A 33 14.33 12.29 -17.65
N LEU A 34 13.18 12.95 -17.49
CA LEU A 34 11.88 12.32 -17.45
C LEU A 34 11.68 11.66 -18.81
N ASP A 35 12.33 10.51 -18.97
CA ASP A 35 12.12 9.63 -20.10
C ASP A 35 10.76 8.97 -19.92
N LEU A 36 9.73 9.75 -20.29
CA LEU A 36 8.32 9.38 -20.26
C LEU A 36 8.03 8.12 -21.11
N LYS A 37 9.00 7.68 -21.92
CA LYS A 37 8.91 6.48 -22.76
C LYS A 37 9.34 5.19 -22.04
N ARG A 38 9.94 5.29 -20.85
CA ARG A 38 10.15 4.14 -19.93
C ARG A 38 8.91 3.79 -19.10
N TRP A 39 7.86 4.61 -19.14
CA TRP A 39 6.60 4.41 -18.40
C TRP A 39 5.68 3.35 -18.99
N ILE A 40 5.94 2.88 -20.20
CA ILE A 40 5.23 1.73 -20.77
C ILE A 40 6.09 0.51 -20.46
N PRO A 41 5.67 -0.40 -19.55
CA PRO A 41 6.35 -1.67 -19.41
C PRO A 41 6.32 -2.33 -20.78
N ARG A 42 7.51 -2.53 -21.37
CA ARG A 42 7.68 -3.46 -22.48
C ARG A 42 7.18 -4.80 -21.95
N GLY A 43 6.00 -5.22 -22.43
CA GLY A 43 5.45 -6.52 -22.16
C GLY A 43 6.47 -7.56 -22.59
N GLY A 44 7.25 -8.07 -21.64
CA GLY A 44 7.84 -9.38 -21.78
C GLY A 44 6.67 -10.35 -21.87
N ASP A 45 6.72 -11.28 -22.82
CA ASP A 45 5.74 -12.34 -22.96
C ASP A 45 5.39 -12.90 -21.59
N ILE A 46 4.21 -12.53 -21.11
CA ILE A 46 3.71 -12.97 -19.83
C ILE A 46 3.29 -14.40 -20.08
N ASP A 47 4.12 -15.34 -19.68
CA ASP A 47 3.80 -16.76 -19.81
C ASP A 47 2.66 -17.08 -18.83
N TYR A 48 1.43 -16.91 -19.30
CA TYR A 48 0.19 -17.07 -18.52
C TYR A 48 0.10 -18.45 -17.89
N SER A 49 0.74 -19.46 -18.49
CA SER A 49 0.78 -20.84 -18.00
C SER A 49 1.66 -21.02 -16.76
N ALA A 50 2.85 -20.39 -16.77
CA ALA A 50 3.81 -20.40 -15.68
C ALA A 50 3.39 -19.47 -14.55
N LEU A 51 2.70 -18.37 -14.90
CA LEU A 51 1.88 -17.62 -13.97
C LEU A 51 0.92 -18.60 -13.33
N VAL A 52 -0.19 -19.02 -13.93
CA VAL A 52 -1.29 -19.80 -13.29
C VAL A 52 -0.80 -20.93 -12.36
N LYS A 53 0.23 -21.70 -12.76
CA LYS A 53 0.84 -22.75 -11.90
C LYS A 53 1.48 -22.24 -10.61
N THR A 54 2.07 -21.05 -10.62
CA THR A 54 2.63 -20.38 -9.43
C THR A 54 1.52 -19.86 -8.48
N TRP A 55 0.32 -19.59 -8.99
CA TRP A 55 -0.83 -19.10 -8.20
C TRP A 55 -1.62 -20.24 -7.58
N ALA A 56 -1.62 -21.42 -8.22
CA ALA A 56 -2.24 -22.63 -7.68
C ALA A 56 -1.50 -23.21 -6.46
N ARG A 57 -0.40 -22.60 -6.00
CA ARG A 57 0.21 -22.95 -4.71
C ARG A 57 -0.77 -22.60 -3.59
N GLY A 58 -1.01 -23.56 -2.69
CA GLY A 58 -2.00 -23.43 -1.61
C GLY A 58 -1.83 -22.17 -0.76
N GLU A 59 -0.59 -21.72 -0.52
CA GLU A 59 -0.30 -20.48 0.20
C GLU A 59 -0.89 -19.24 -0.51
N ASN A 60 -0.70 -19.13 -1.83
CA ASN A 60 -1.20 -17.98 -2.62
C ASN A 60 -2.72 -17.99 -2.73
N LEU A 61 -3.34 -19.17 -2.82
CA LEU A 61 -4.80 -19.31 -2.80
C LEU A 61 -5.40 -18.81 -1.48
N LEU A 62 -4.79 -19.20 -0.35
CA LEU A 62 -5.26 -18.78 0.97
C LEU A 62 -5.22 -17.24 1.10
N LEU A 63 -4.14 -16.63 0.61
CA LEU A 63 -4.00 -15.17 0.60
C LEU A 63 -5.01 -14.49 -0.31
N ILE A 64 -5.31 -15.05 -1.48
CA ILE A 64 -6.35 -14.54 -2.38
C ILE A 64 -7.73 -14.61 -1.71
N ILE A 65 -8.05 -15.71 -1.03
CA ILE A 65 -9.29 -15.87 -0.26
C ILE A 65 -9.36 -14.81 0.84
N CYS A 66 -8.28 -14.63 1.61
CA CYS A 66 -8.22 -13.57 2.61
C CYS A 66 -8.43 -12.18 2.00
N ALA A 67 -7.84 -11.88 0.84
CA ALA A 67 -8.04 -10.62 0.13
C ALA A 67 -9.53 -10.36 -0.18
N LEU A 68 -10.24 -11.38 -0.67
CA LEU A 68 -11.68 -11.30 -0.92
C LEU A 68 -12.47 -11.09 0.36
N VAL A 69 -12.14 -11.81 1.45
CA VAL A 69 -12.83 -11.66 2.73
C VAL A 69 -12.59 -10.28 3.37
N PHE A 70 -11.35 -9.81 3.39
CA PHE A 70 -11.00 -8.52 3.99
C PHE A 70 -11.61 -7.33 3.25
N SER A 71 -11.86 -7.45 1.95
CA SER A 71 -12.59 -6.43 1.16
C SER A 71 -14.03 -6.20 1.63
N ARG A 72 -14.55 -7.08 2.50
CA ARG A 72 -15.88 -7.03 3.11
C ARG A 72 -15.86 -6.77 4.61
N ALA A 73 -14.69 -6.62 5.22
CA ALA A 73 -14.59 -6.46 6.67
C ALA A 73 -14.92 -5.01 7.08
N PHE A 74 -16.21 -4.68 7.13
CA PHE A 74 -16.70 -3.37 7.52
C PHE A 74 -16.54 -3.14 9.02
N VAL A 75 -15.92 -2.01 9.36
CA VAL A 75 -15.89 -1.47 10.71
C VAL A 75 -16.91 -0.35 10.78
N LEU A 76 -17.76 -0.37 11.81
CA LEU A 76 -18.84 0.61 12.02
C LEU A 76 -19.78 0.76 10.80
N GLN A 77 -19.89 -0.27 9.96
CA GLN A 77 -20.73 -0.30 8.75
C GLN A 77 -20.37 0.74 7.66
N GLU A 78 -19.26 1.46 7.80
CA GLU A 78 -18.88 2.52 6.84
C GLU A 78 -17.43 2.41 6.36
N MET A 79 -16.55 1.74 7.10
CA MET A 79 -15.11 1.80 6.89
C MET A 79 -14.52 0.43 6.56
N LEU A 80 -13.52 0.38 5.70
CA LEU A 80 -12.82 -0.85 5.27
C LEU A 80 -11.32 -0.80 5.60
N PRO A 81 -10.92 -0.57 6.87
CA PRO A 81 -9.51 -0.39 7.23
C PRO A 81 -8.67 -1.66 7.00
N PHE A 82 -9.27 -2.84 7.18
CA PHE A 82 -8.62 -4.14 6.97
C PHE A 82 -8.13 -4.33 5.53
N THR A 83 -8.85 -3.76 4.57
CA THR A 83 -8.55 -3.90 3.14
C THR A 83 -7.18 -3.29 2.81
N PHE A 84 -6.99 -2.04 3.22
CA PHE A 84 -5.75 -1.30 2.97
C PHE A 84 -4.59 -1.86 3.77
N ALA A 85 -4.83 -2.24 5.03
CA ALA A 85 -3.84 -2.88 5.89
C ALA A 85 -3.34 -4.22 5.32
N TYR A 86 -4.27 -5.05 4.81
CA TYR A 86 -3.94 -6.35 4.24
C TYR A 86 -3.04 -6.25 3.01
N ILE A 87 -3.39 -5.37 2.06
CA ILE A 87 -2.59 -5.15 0.86
C ILE A 87 -1.21 -4.64 1.19
N ALA A 88 -1.09 -3.72 2.14
CA ALA A 88 0.19 -3.16 2.48
C ALA A 88 1.10 -4.17 3.18
N ALA A 89 0.59 -4.88 4.19
CA ALA A 89 1.38 -5.85 4.93
C ALA A 89 1.78 -7.08 4.08
N PHE A 90 0.87 -7.62 3.28
CA PHE A 90 1.11 -8.85 2.52
C PHE A 90 1.57 -8.61 1.07
N GLY A 91 1.25 -7.46 0.49
CA GLY A 91 1.62 -7.11 -0.88
C GLY A 91 3.04 -6.56 -1.01
N GLN A 92 3.59 -5.92 0.03
CA GLN A 92 4.92 -5.29 -0.05
C GLN A 92 6.09 -6.25 -0.35
N ARG A 93 5.93 -7.55 -0.08
CA ARG A 93 7.01 -8.54 -0.26
C ARG A 93 7.35 -8.77 -1.72
N ASP A 94 6.33 -8.90 -2.55
CA ASP A 94 6.46 -9.29 -3.95
C ASP A 94 5.56 -8.41 -4.81
N LYS A 95 6.18 -7.72 -5.77
CA LYS A 95 5.48 -6.80 -6.67
C LYS A 95 4.35 -7.48 -7.46
N ASN A 96 4.56 -8.72 -7.89
CA ASN A 96 3.52 -9.49 -8.56
C ASN A 96 2.37 -9.76 -7.59
N ARG A 97 2.66 -10.24 -6.38
CA ARG A 97 1.65 -10.50 -5.34
C ARG A 97 0.83 -9.28 -4.99
N LEU A 98 1.45 -8.10 -4.93
CA LEU A 98 0.74 -6.84 -4.69
C LEU A 98 -0.38 -6.58 -5.72
N ILE A 99 -0.06 -6.70 -7.00
CA ILE A 99 -1.01 -6.48 -8.11
C ILE A 99 -2.18 -7.47 -8.04
N ILE A 100 -1.87 -8.69 -7.61
CA ILE A 100 -2.83 -9.79 -7.56
C ILE A 100 -3.80 -9.58 -6.42
N LEU A 101 -3.26 -9.35 -5.22
CA LEU A 101 -4.08 -9.12 -4.03
C LEU A 101 -4.93 -7.86 -4.22
N SER A 102 -4.40 -6.80 -4.83
CA SER A 102 -5.19 -5.60 -5.14
C SER A 102 -6.32 -5.87 -6.13
N LEU A 103 -6.10 -6.71 -7.16
CA LEU A 103 -7.14 -7.11 -8.10
C LEU A 103 -8.27 -7.90 -7.40
N PHE A 104 -7.92 -8.89 -6.58
CA PHE A 104 -8.91 -9.69 -5.86
C PHE A 104 -9.64 -8.89 -4.79
N VAL A 105 -8.96 -7.98 -4.11
CA VAL A 105 -9.61 -7.04 -3.21
C VAL A 105 -10.59 -6.15 -3.97
N ALA A 106 -10.20 -5.59 -5.12
CA ALA A 106 -11.09 -4.77 -5.93
C ALA A 106 -12.35 -5.56 -6.35
N LEU A 107 -12.17 -6.81 -6.81
CA LEU A 107 -13.26 -7.73 -7.13
C LEU A 107 -14.18 -7.97 -5.92
N GLY A 108 -13.63 -8.16 -4.74
CA GLY A 108 -14.41 -8.32 -3.52
C GLY A 108 -15.16 -7.03 -3.12
N SER A 109 -14.55 -5.86 -3.28
CA SER A 109 -15.19 -4.57 -3.04
C SER A 109 -16.43 -4.34 -3.93
N PHE A 110 -16.42 -4.80 -5.19
CA PHE A 110 -17.59 -4.75 -6.07
C PHE A 110 -18.82 -5.48 -5.52
N THR A 111 -18.62 -6.45 -4.64
CA THR A 111 -19.72 -7.25 -4.09
C THR A 111 -20.45 -6.56 -2.95
N VAL A 112 -19.83 -5.57 -2.28
CA VAL A 112 -20.42 -4.91 -1.10
C VAL A 112 -20.65 -3.42 -1.31
N LEU A 113 -19.74 -2.74 -2.00
CA LEU A 113 -19.84 -1.30 -2.23
C LEU A 113 -20.55 -0.98 -3.56
N LYS A 114 -21.27 0.14 -3.58
CA LYS A 114 -21.92 0.68 -4.78
C LYS A 114 -21.72 2.20 -4.89
N GLY A 115 -21.95 2.74 -6.08
CA GLY A 115 -21.92 4.18 -6.33
C GLY A 115 -20.56 4.82 -6.04
N MET A 116 -20.58 6.02 -5.47
CA MET A 116 -19.37 6.82 -5.22
C MET A 116 -18.40 6.15 -4.22
N GLY A 117 -18.93 5.44 -3.21
CA GLY A 117 -18.11 4.72 -2.21
C GLY A 117 -17.27 3.58 -2.81
N LEU A 118 -17.75 2.93 -3.87
CA LEU A 118 -16.97 1.94 -4.62
C LEU A 118 -15.81 2.61 -5.36
N GLY A 119 -16.10 3.69 -6.07
CA GLY A 119 -15.10 4.45 -6.83
C GLY A 119 -13.98 4.98 -5.95
N THR A 120 -14.33 5.58 -4.81
CA THR A 120 -13.32 6.11 -3.87
C THR A 120 -12.43 5.02 -3.31
N ASN A 121 -13.00 3.87 -2.92
CA ASN A 121 -12.23 2.73 -2.43
C ASN A 121 -11.30 2.14 -3.51
N ILE A 122 -11.79 1.88 -4.73
CA ILE A 122 -10.97 1.34 -5.82
C ILE A 122 -9.84 2.29 -6.21
N ILE A 123 -10.11 3.59 -6.31
CA ILE A 123 -9.07 4.57 -6.64
C ILE A 123 -8.02 4.62 -5.52
N THR A 124 -8.46 4.69 -4.26
CA THR A 124 -7.54 4.69 -3.11
C THR A 124 -6.69 3.43 -3.07
N LEU A 125 -7.29 2.28 -3.36
CA LEU A 125 -6.62 0.99 -3.48
C LEU A 125 -5.54 1.00 -4.57
N ALA A 126 -5.91 1.48 -5.75
CA ALA A 126 -5.02 1.54 -6.90
C ALA A 126 -3.83 2.47 -6.64
N VAL A 127 -4.07 3.63 -6.01
CA VAL A 127 -3.00 4.55 -5.66
C VAL A 127 -2.10 3.96 -4.56
N LEU A 128 -2.67 3.34 -3.52
CA LEU A 128 -1.88 2.66 -2.49
C LEU A 128 -1.00 1.56 -3.09
N ALA A 129 -1.58 0.71 -3.94
CA ALA A 129 -0.84 -0.35 -4.62
C ALA A 129 0.25 0.23 -5.55
N ALA A 130 -0.03 1.32 -6.27
CA ALA A 130 0.97 1.98 -7.11
C ALA A 130 2.12 2.53 -6.26
N VAL A 131 1.81 3.22 -5.15
CA VAL A 131 2.84 3.76 -4.25
C VAL A 131 3.70 2.64 -3.67
N LEU A 132 3.11 1.55 -3.18
CA LEU A 132 3.87 0.40 -2.69
C LEU A 132 4.69 -0.31 -3.77
N TYR A 133 4.25 -0.27 -5.03
CA TYR A 133 4.99 -0.88 -6.15
C TYR A 133 6.26 -0.09 -6.53
N TYR A 134 6.16 1.25 -6.50
CA TYR A 134 7.21 2.16 -6.96
C TYR A 134 8.12 2.68 -5.83
N VAL A 135 7.57 2.91 -4.64
CA VAL A 135 8.32 3.41 -3.49
C VAL A 135 8.99 2.24 -2.78
N ALA A 136 10.31 2.14 -2.94
CA ALA A 136 11.11 1.21 -2.16
C ALA A 136 11.35 1.78 -0.76
N VAL A 137 10.61 1.27 0.23
CA VAL A 137 10.87 1.59 1.64
C VAL A 137 12.14 0.87 2.08
N PRO A 138 13.14 1.56 2.65
CA PRO A 138 14.35 0.92 3.16
C PRO A 138 14.02 -0.11 4.24
N LYS A 139 14.66 -1.29 4.20
CA LYS A 139 14.41 -2.41 5.12
C LYS A 139 14.44 -2.00 6.60
N ASP A 140 15.36 -1.14 6.97
CA ASP A 140 15.54 -0.66 8.35
C ASP A 140 14.34 0.16 8.87
N LYS A 141 13.56 0.72 7.94
CA LYS A 141 12.41 1.59 8.22
C LYS A 141 11.09 0.92 7.89
N GLU A 142 11.08 -0.33 7.42
CA GLU A 142 9.85 -0.98 6.98
C GLU A 142 8.81 -1.06 8.10
N TRP A 143 9.26 -1.30 9.34
CA TRP A 143 8.38 -1.53 10.50
C TRP A 143 7.47 -0.34 10.86
N TRP A 144 7.89 0.90 10.62
CA TRP A 144 7.03 2.10 10.80
C TRP A 144 6.69 2.80 9.48
N GLY A 145 7.54 2.63 8.46
CA GLY A 145 7.41 3.32 7.18
C GLY A 145 6.18 2.86 6.39
N ILE A 146 5.92 1.56 6.31
CA ILE A 146 4.73 1.06 5.60
C ILE A 146 3.43 1.46 6.31
N PRO A 147 3.26 1.25 7.62
CA PRO A 147 2.06 1.68 8.35
C PRO A 147 1.78 3.18 8.27
N LEU A 148 2.83 4.01 8.32
CA LEU A 148 2.67 5.44 8.19
C LEU A 148 2.29 5.83 6.76
N LEU A 149 2.88 5.15 5.77
CA LEU A 149 2.56 5.33 4.35
C LEU A 149 1.12 4.94 4.06
N THR A 150 0.62 3.81 4.58
CA THR A 150 -0.78 3.40 4.38
C THR A 150 -1.75 4.41 4.95
N MET A 151 -1.55 4.81 6.21
CA MET A 151 -2.36 5.83 6.87
C MET A 151 -2.39 7.12 6.05
N SER A 152 -1.22 7.64 5.68
CA SER A 152 -1.10 8.89 4.92
C SER A 152 -1.79 8.79 3.56
N MET A 153 -1.61 7.67 2.86
CA MET A 153 -2.15 7.48 1.53
C MET A 153 -3.66 7.35 1.53
N VAL A 154 -4.25 6.59 2.47
CA VAL A 154 -5.70 6.46 2.61
C VAL A 154 -6.32 7.81 2.96
N MET A 155 -5.73 8.54 3.91
CA MET A 155 -6.18 9.87 4.31
C MET A 155 -6.16 10.84 3.12
N ILE A 156 -5.00 11.00 2.45
CA ILE A 156 -4.86 11.94 1.34
C ILE A 156 -5.80 11.57 0.18
N CYS A 157 -5.84 10.31 -0.24
CA CYS A 157 -6.69 9.90 -1.36
C CYS A 157 -8.16 10.13 -1.08
N LYS A 158 -8.68 9.65 0.05
CA LYS A 158 -10.11 9.77 0.33
C LYS A 158 -10.51 11.22 0.61
N SER A 159 -9.67 12.00 1.30
CA SER A 159 -9.93 13.44 1.49
C SER A 159 -9.97 14.20 0.17
N VAL A 160 -9.05 13.93 -0.76
CA VAL A 160 -9.06 14.58 -2.09
C VAL A 160 -10.27 14.15 -2.91
N LEU A 161 -10.64 12.87 -2.88
CA LEU A 161 -11.81 12.38 -3.61
C LEU A 161 -13.13 12.88 -3.01
N MET A 162 -13.18 13.13 -1.70
CA MET A 162 -14.33 13.75 -1.03
C MET A 162 -14.62 15.15 -1.59
N LEU A 163 -13.60 15.91 -2.02
CA LEU A 163 -13.78 17.23 -2.63
C LEU A 163 -14.54 17.19 -3.97
N MET A 164 -14.59 16.03 -4.63
CA MET A 164 -15.35 15.84 -5.87
C MET A 164 -16.84 15.56 -5.61
N GLY A 165 -17.22 15.30 -4.37
CA GLY A 165 -18.59 15.01 -3.94
C GLY A 165 -19.07 16.01 -2.90
N GLU A 166 -19.93 15.54 -1.99
CA GLU A 166 -20.42 16.34 -0.89
C GLU A 166 -19.41 16.38 0.26
N ILE A 167 -18.93 17.58 0.56
CA ILE A 167 -18.05 17.82 1.70
C ILE A 167 -18.89 17.73 2.98
N SER A 168 -18.54 16.78 3.84
CA SER A 168 -19.19 16.58 5.13
C SER A 168 -18.14 16.34 6.21
N LEU A 169 -18.27 17.05 7.33
CA LEU A 169 -17.39 16.87 8.50
C LEU A 169 -17.46 15.44 9.05
N TYR A 170 -18.61 14.80 8.92
CA TYR A 170 -18.78 13.40 9.29
C TYR A 170 -17.91 12.49 8.42
N ASN A 171 -17.98 12.65 7.10
CA ASN A 171 -17.19 11.85 6.16
C ASN A 171 -15.68 12.08 6.37
N GLU A 172 -15.28 13.29 6.71
CA GLU A 172 -13.88 13.59 7.04
C GLU A 172 -13.43 12.86 8.32
N MET A 173 -14.24 12.88 9.38
CA MET A 173 -13.97 12.13 10.61
C MET A 173 -13.85 10.61 10.33
N VAL A 174 -14.75 10.08 9.50
CA VAL A 174 -14.75 8.67 9.06
C VAL A 174 -13.46 8.33 8.31
N ILE A 175 -13.02 9.17 7.37
CA ILE A 175 -11.78 8.99 6.61
C ILE A 175 -10.56 8.99 7.54
N ILE A 176 -10.52 9.91 8.51
CA ILE A 176 -9.41 9.98 9.48
C ILE A 176 -9.34 8.70 10.32
N LEU A 177 -10.49 8.22 10.82
CA LEU A 177 -10.55 7.01 11.63
C LEU A 177 -10.18 5.77 10.81
N GLU A 178 -10.67 5.65 9.58
CA GLU A 178 -10.32 4.55 8.69
C GLU A 178 -8.82 4.54 8.34
N ALA A 179 -8.25 5.70 8.03
CA ALA A 179 -6.82 5.84 7.75
C ALA A 179 -5.96 5.45 8.96
N PHE A 180 -6.34 5.91 10.15
CA PHE A 180 -5.66 5.58 11.40
C PHE A 180 -5.73 4.07 11.70
N LEU A 181 -6.92 3.48 11.63
CA LEU A 181 -7.11 2.04 11.81
C LEU A 181 -6.35 1.22 10.77
N ALA A 182 -6.37 1.63 9.50
CA ALA A 182 -5.60 0.98 8.45
C ALA A 182 -4.10 0.99 8.80
N GLY A 183 -3.55 2.13 9.21
CA GLY A 183 -2.17 2.26 9.68
C GLY A 183 -1.83 1.28 10.80
N VAL A 184 -2.59 1.31 11.90
CA VAL A 184 -2.37 0.45 13.07
C VAL A 184 -2.50 -1.05 12.69
N LEU A 185 -3.53 -1.41 11.92
CA LEU A 185 -3.70 -2.79 11.46
C LEU A 185 -2.56 -3.23 10.53
N THR A 186 -1.94 -2.29 9.80
CA THR A 186 -0.79 -2.63 8.95
C THR A 186 0.39 -3.11 9.80
N LEU A 187 0.66 -2.49 10.96
CA LEU A 187 1.69 -2.94 11.90
C LEU A 187 1.43 -4.38 12.33
N VAL A 188 0.21 -4.65 12.77
CA VAL A 188 -0.19 -5.96 13.27
C VAL A 188 -0.09 -7.01 12.15
N PHE A 189 -0.59 -6.70 10.96
CA PHE A 189 -0.55 -7.62 9.82
C PHE A 189 0.88 -7.84 9.30
N MET A 190 1.77 -6.86 9.44
CA MET A 190 3.19 -7.07 9.13
C MET A 190 3.81 -8.11 10.05
N ALA A 191 3.51 -8.11 11.35
CA ALA A 191 3.96 -9.14 12.28
C ALA A 191 3.45 -10.54 11.86
N ALA A 192 2.14 -10.68 11.59
CA ALA A 192 1.56 -11.94 11.09
C ALA A 192 2.19 -12.38 9.77
N SER A 193 2.40 -11.43 8.84
CA SER A 193 3.02 -11.73 7.55
C SER A 193 4.45 -12.25 7.74
N ASN A 194 5.24 -11.64 8.63
CA ASN A 194 6.64 -11.97 8.88
C ASN A 194 6.76 -13.35 9.51
N ALA A 195 5.87 -13.66 10.45
CA ALA A 195 5.77 -14.98 11.05
C ALA A 195 5.45 -16.04 9.99
N LEU A 196 4.47 -15.78 9.10
CA LEU A 196 4.10 -16.69 8.02
C LEU A 196 5.24 -16.95 7.02
N ALA A 197 6.06 -15.94 6.74
CA ALA A 197 7.20 -16.09 5.83
C ALA A 197 8.35 -16.92 6.43
N ARG A 198 8.52 -16.90 7.76
CA ARG A 198 9.63 -17.61 8.42
C ARG A 198 9.37 -19.11 8.60
N LYS A 199 8.13 -19.58 8.44
CA LYS A 199 7.73 -21.00 8.56
C LYS A 199 8.26 -21.70 9.83
N LYS A 200 8.26 -20.96 10.95
CA LYS A 200 8.73 -21.47 12.24
C LYS A 200 7.78 -22.54 12.80
N PRO A 201 8.29 -23.48 13.63
CA PRO A 201 7.44 -24.37 14.41
C PRO A 201 6.58 -23.58 15.42
N TRP A 202 5.44 -24.15 15.82
CA TRP A 202 4.42 -23.51 16.67
C TRP A 202 4.96 -23.01 18.02
N GLU A 203 6.00 -23.65 18.53
CA GLU A 203 6.61 -23.35 19.84
C GLU A 203 7.48 -22.07 19.82
N GLU A 204 7.90 -21.61 18.64
CA GLU A 204 8.79 -20.44 18.49
C GLU A 204 8.05 -19.13 18.17
N TYR A 205 6.71 -19.15 18.15
CA TYR A 205 5.94 -17.95 17.90
C TYR A 205 5.98 -17.01 19.10
N SER A 206 6.33 -15.75 18.86
CA SER A 206 6.29 -14.74 19.90
C SER A 206 4.84 -14.38 20.25
N PHE A 207 4.62 -13.84 21.45
CA PHE A 207 3.29 -13.37 21.86
C PHE A 207 2.71 -12.31 20.90
N GLU A 208 3.58 -11.47 20.32
CA GLU A 208 3.19 -10.49 19.29
C GLU A 208 2.69 -11.18 18.02
N GLU A 209 3.41 -12.20 17.54
CA GLU A 209 3.03 -12.97 16.35
C GLU A 209 1.69 -13.70 16.57
N ILE A 210 1.48 -14.30 17.75
CA ILE A 210 0.21 -14.96 18.12
C ILE A 210 -0.94 -13.95 18.13
N THR A 211 -0.74 -12.81 18.80
CA THR A 211 -1.75 -11.74 18.86
C THR A 211 -2.08 -11.21 17.46
N ALA A 212 -1.07 -11.09 16.60
CA ALA A 212 -1.27 -10.68 15.21
C ALA A 212 -2.12 -11.67 14.41
N PHE A 213 -1.93 -12.99 14.59
CA PHE A 213 -2.80 -14.00 13.99
C PHE A 213 -4.23 -13.95 14.54
N ILE A 214 -4.41 -13.66 15.83
CA ILE A 214 -5.75 -13.48 16.43
C ILE A 214 -6.46 -12.29 15.76
N VAL A 215 -5.80 -11.14 15.62
CA VAL A 215 -6.38 -9.95 14.97
C VAL A 215 -6.67 -10.22 13.49
N LEU A 216 -5.79 -10.94 12.79
CA LEU A 216 -6.03 -11.37 11.41
C LEU A 216 -7.27 -12.27 11.34
N GLY A 217 -7.39 -13.25 12.24
CA GLY A 217 -8.56 -14.11 12.38
C GLY A 217 -9.85 -13.35 12.66
N LEU A 218 -9.82 -12.36 13.55
CA LEU A 218 -10.95 -11.48 13.82
C LEU A 218 -11.41 -10.74 12.57
N GLY A 219 -10.48 -10.19 11.79
CA GLY A 219 -10.85 -9.53 10.53
C GLY A 219 -11.41 -10.50 9.48
N ILE A 220 -11.00 -11.77 9.48
CA ILE A 220 -11.64 -12.83 8.66
C ILE A 220 -13.09 -13.05 9.13
N VAL A 221 -13.32 -13.18 10.44
CA VAL A 221 -14.68 -13.36 11.00
C VAL A 221 -15.57 -12.18 10.64
N ILE A 222 -15.08 -10.94 10.80
CA ILE A 222 -15.81 -9.73 10.44
C ILE A 222 -16.15 -9.73 8.94
N GLY A 223 -15.19 -10.06 8.06
CA GLY A 223 -15.43 -10.10 6.62
C GLY A 223 -16.39 -11.21 6.18
N LEU A 224 -16.42 -12.35 6.87
CA LEU A 224 -17.34 -13.45 6.59
C LEU A 224 -18.78 -13.14 7.02
N ASN A 225 -18.97 -12.31 8.05
CA ASN A 225 -20.29 -11.85 8.48
C ASN A 225 -21.02 -11.03 7.42
N GLU A 226 -20.31 -10.50 6.42
CA GLU A 226 -20.90 -9.77 5.28
C GLU A 226 -21.16 -10.70 4.07
N VAL A 227 -21.10 -12.02 4.26
CA VAL A 227 -21.43 -13.02 3.24
C VAL A 227 -22.82 -13.60 3.49
N TYR A 228 -23.73 -13.31 2.56
CA TYR A 228 -25.10 -13.82 2.59
C TYR A 228 -25.28 -14.94 1.54
N LEU A 229 -25.67 -16.13 1.96
CA LEU A 229 -26.12 -17.23 1.10
C LEU A 229 -27.63 -17.39 1.23
N GLN A 230 -28.39 -17.17 0.15
CA GLN A 230 -29.84 -17.40 0.11
C GLN A 230 -30.63 -16.78 1.28
N GLY A 231 -30.19 -15.61 1.78
CA GLY A 231 -30.81 -14.90 2.91
C GLY A 231 -30.30 -15.29 4.30
N LEU A 232 -29.40 -16.28 4.39
CA LEU A 232 -28.71 -16.66 5.63
C LEU A 232 -27.30 -16.06 5.65
N ASN A 233 -26.94 -15.43 6.76
CA ASN A 233 -25.61 -14.89 7.00
C ASN A 233 -24.66 -16.03 7.42
N PHE A 234 -23.50 -16.17 6.79
CA PHE A 234 -22.49 -17.15 7.21
C PHE A 234 -22.06 -16.98 8.68
N GLY A 235 -22.04 -15.74 9.17
CA GLY A 235 -21.78 -15.43 10.56
C GLY A 235 -22.74 -16.09 11.54
N SER A 236 -24.03 -16.16 11.20
CA SER A 236 -25.04 -16.78 12.07
C SER A 236 -25.00 -18.31 12.03
N ILE A 237 -24.48 -18.90 10.95
CA ILE A 237 -24.20 -20.34 10.87
C ILE A 237 -22.97 -20.67 11.73
N MET A 238 -21.89 -19.89 11.61
CA MET A 238 -20.66 -20.09 12.39
C MET A 238 -20.91 -19.96 13.90
N CYS A 239 -21.69 -18.97 14.30
CA CYS A 239 -22.03 -18.71 15.71
C CYS A 239 -22.98 -19.75 16.33
N ARG A 240 -23.56 -20.65 15.53
CA ARG A 240 -24.41 -21.77 15.99
C ARG A 240 -23.67 -23.11 16.07
N ILE A 241 -22.48 -23.20 15.49
CA ILE A 241 -21.69 -24.45 15.41
C ILE A 241 -20.60 -24.49 16.49
N GLY A 242 -20.23 -23.34 17.08
CA GLY A 242 -19.38 -23.26 18.28
C GLY A 242 -20.20 -23.28 19.56
#